data_AF-A0A6J4PJ57-F1
#
_entry.id   AF-A0A6J4PJ57-F1
#
_cell.length_a   1.000
_cell.length_b   1.000
_cell.length_c   1.000
_cell.angle_alpha   90.00
_cell.angle_beta   90.00
_cell.angle_gamma   90.00
#
_symmetry.space_group_name_H-M   'P 1'
#
loop_
_entity.id
_entity.type
_entity.pdbx_description
1 polymer ?
#
loop_
_entity_poly.entity_id
_entity_poly.type
_entity_poly.pdbx_seq_one_letter_code
_entity_poly.pdbx_strand_id
1 'polypeptide(L)'
;HEPGVGALLKRVGELGLQNIRIVQHDAVEVLRHMLAPQSLDGIHVFFPDPWHKLRHHKRRLIQPPLVALLASRLRGGGYLHCATDWEPYAQQMLQVLSAEPLLRNTAAGFAPRPDYRPETKFERRGLKLGHGVWDLLFERA
;
A
#
# COMPACT_ATOMS: atom_id res chain seq x y z
N HIS A 1 -1.97 6.34 16.26
CA HIS A 1 -0.95 7.31 15.81
C HIS A 1 -1.64 8.66 15.62
N GLU A 2 -1.93 9.35 16.72
CA GLU A 2 -2.76 10.58 16.73
C GLU A 2 -2.12 11.80 16.02
N PRO A 3 -0.78 11.99 16.00
CA PRO A 3 -0.18 13.17 15.35
C PRO A 3 -0.36 13.20 13.83
N GLY A 4 -0.39 12.02 13.18
CA GLY A 4 -0.52 11.92 11.73
C GLY A 4 -1.92 12.27 11.24
N VAL A 5 -2.96 11.83 11.97
CA VAL A 5 -4.36 12.15 11.67
C VAL A 5 -4.62 13.64 11.85
N GLY A 6 -4.13 14.23 12.94
CA GLY A 6 -4.27 15.67 13.19
C GLY A 6 -3.59 16.54 12.14
N ALA A 7 -2.37 16.18 11.72
CA ALA A 7 -1.65 16.91 10.66
C ALA A 7 -2.39 16.83 9.30
N LEU A 8 -2.96 15.68 8.96
CA LEU A 8 -3.75 15.52 7.75
C LEU A 8 -5.04 16.35 7.81
N LEU A 9 -5.79 16.27 8.91
CA LEU A 9 -7.02 17.06 9.11
C LEU A 9 -6.77 18.57 8.99
N LYS A 10 -5.69 19.06 9.60
CA LYS A 10 -5.29 20.47 9.48
C LYS A 10 -5.08 20.86 8.02
N ARG A 11 -4.33 20.06 7.26
CA ARG A 11 -4.03 20.35 5.85
C ARG A 11 -5.25 20.19 4.93
N VAL A 12 -6.15 19.26 5.23
CA VAL A 12 -7.45 19.13 4.56
C VAL A 12 -8.28 20.40 4.75
N GLY A 13 -8.32 20.93 5.98
CA GLY A 13 -9.01 22.19 6.30
C GLY A 13 -8.38 23.40 5.62
N GLU A 14 -7.05 23.53 5.69
CA GLU A 14 -6.30 24.63 5.04
C GLU A 14 -6.48 24.66 3.52
N LEU A 15 -6.62 23.50 2.87
CA LEU A 15 -6.81 23.35 1.43
C LEU A 15 -8.29 23.29 1.01
N GLY A 16 -9.24 23.33 1.96
CA GLY A 16 -10.67 23.26 1.68
C GLY A 16 -11.13 21.96 1.00
N LEU A 17 -10.44 20.84 1.23
CA LEU A 17 -10.71 19.58 0.54
C LEU A 17 -11.97 18.89 1.10
N GLN A 18 -12.91 18.56 0.22
CA GLN A 18 -14.18 17.94 0.61
C GLN A 18 -14.28 16.45 0.27
N ASN A 19 -13.31 15.91 -0.47
CA ASN A 19 -13.28 14.55 -1.00
C ASN A 19 -12.38 13.60 -0.18
N ILE A 20 -11.96 13.99 1.02
CA ILE A 20 -11.13 13.17 1.91
C ILE A 20 -11.95 12.74 3.12
N ARG A 21 -11.84 11.47 3.49
CA ARG A 21 -12.38 10.88 4.72
C ARG A 21 -11.25 10.15 5.42
N ILE A 22 -11.27 10.16 6.75
CA ILE A 22 -10.24 9.52 7.58
C ILE A 22 -10.94 8.60 8.56
N VAL A 23 -10.38 7.41 8.76
CA VAL A 23 -10.83 6.44 9.75
C VAL A 23 -9.67 6.13 10.67
N GLN A 24 -9.84 6.39 11.97
CA GLN A 24 -8.87 6.02 13.00
C GLN A 24 -9.27 4.68 13.61
N HIS A 25 -9.02 3.61 12.88
CA HIS A 25 -9.30 2.24 13.32
C HIS A 25 -8.27 1.28 12.72
N ASP A 26 -8.25 0.03 13.19
CA ASP A 26 -7.51 -1.03 12.51
C ASP A 26 -7.98 -1.18 11.06
N ALA A 27 -7.03 -1.17 10.12
CA ALA A 27 -7.33 -1.18 8.69
C ALA A 27 -7.97 -2.49 8.22
N VAL A 28 -7.63 -3.62 8.84
CA VAL A 28 -8.21 -4.93 8.50
C VAL A 28 -9.68 -4.96 8.91
N GLU A 29 -10.00 -4.46 10.10
CA GLU A 29 -11.38 -4.33 10.58
C GLU A 29 -12.21 -3.41 9.68
N VAL A 30 -11.65 -2.27 9.25
CA VAL A 30 -12.31 -1.35 8.29
C VAL A 30 -12.60 -2.06 6.97
N LEU A 31 -11.62 -2.77 6.41
CA LEU A 31 -11.78 -3.53 5.18
C LEU A 31 -12.83 -4.64 5.31
N ARG A 32 -12.92 -5.30 6.48
CA ARG A 32 -13.86 -6.40 6.72
C ARG A 32 -15.30 -5.90 6.88
N HIS A 33 -15.50 -4.85 7.67
CA HIS A 33 -16.80 -4.49 8.21
C HIS A 33 -17.39 -3.20 7.65
N MET A 34 -16.57 -2.32 7.07
CA MET A 34 -17.02 -0.99 6.64
C MET A 34 -17.00 -0.78 5.12
N LEU A 35 -16.30 -1.64 4.38
CA LEU A 35 -16.15 -1.51 2.93
C LEU A 35 -16.81 -2.68 2.21
N ALA A 36 -17.76 -2.39 1.32
CA ALA A 36 -18.38 -3.42 0.49
C ALA A 36 -17.34 -4.12 -0.42
N PRO A 37 -17.51 -5.40 -0.75
CA PRO A 37 -16.74 -6.05 -1.80
C PRO A 37 -16.84 -5.28 -3.11
N GLN A 38 -15.77 -5.28 -3.91
CA GLN A 38 -15.75 -4.68 -5.25
C GLN A 38 -16.17 -3.20 -5.33
N SER A 39 -15.84 -2.42 -4.30
CA SER A 39 -16.26 -1.01 -4.19
C SER A 39 -15.13 0.00 -4.39
N LEU A 40 -13.87 -0.44 -4.39
CA LEU A 40 -12.71 0.43 -4.50
C LEU A 40 -12.10 0.41 -5.90
N ASP A 41 -11.84 1.59 -6.47
CA ASP A 41 -11.08 1.74 -7.72
C ASP A 41 -9.57 1.51 -7.52
N GLY A 42 -9.04 1.81 -6.33
CA GLY A 42 -7.61 1.69 -6.05
C GLY A 42 -7.30 1.61 -4.57
N ILE A 43 -6.22 0.91 -4.23
CA ILE A 43 -5.69 0.76 -2.88
C ILE A 43 -4.19 1.08 -2.90
N HIS A 44 -3.75 1.93 -1.98
CA HIS A 44 -2.34 2.28 -1.80
C HIS A 44 -1.82 1.81 -0.44
N VAL A 45 -0.68 1.10 -0.43
CA VAL A 45 0.03 0.69 0.78
C VAL A 45 1.49 1.11 0.66
N PHE A 46 1.83 2.27 1.21
CA PHE A 46 3.17 2.85 1.08
C PHE A 46 3.97 2.75 2.36
N PHE A 47 5.21 2.28 2.23
CA PHE A 47 6.21 2.14 3.28
C PHE A 47 5.68 1.48 4.56
N PRO A 48 4.96 0.33 4.47
CA PRO A 48 4.59 -0.41 5.68
C PRO A 48 5.85 -0.88 6.40
N ASP A 49 5.78 -1.05 7.74
CA ASP A 49 6.93 -1.46 8.55
C ASP A 49 7.59 -2.73 7.97
N PRO A 50 8.86 -2.65 7.56
CA PRO A 50 9.54 -3.74 6.87
C PRO A 50 9.93 -4.91 7.78
N TRP A 51 9.99 -4.68 9.11
CA TRP A 51 10.40 -5.67 10.09
C TRP A 51 11.69 -6.41 9.71
N HIS A 52 12.83 -5.71 9.69
CA HIS A 52 14.11 -6.21 9.15
C HIS A 52 14.63 -7.54 9.74
N LYS A 53 14.22 -7.90 10.96
CA LYS A 53 14.68 -9.14 11.62
C LYS A 53 13.79 -10.31 11.20
N LEU A 54 14.39 -11.43 10.76
CA LEU A 54 13.69 -12.65 10.32
C LEU A 54 12.55 -13.08 11.27
N ARG A 55 12.81 -13.08 12.59
CA ARG A 55 11.82 -13.43 13.62
C ARG A 55 10.56 -12.55 13.63
N HIS A 56 10.59 -11.37 13.01
CA HIS A 56 9.47 -10.44 12.93
C HIS A 56 8.78 -10.45 11.56
N HIS A 57 9.21 -11.27 10.59
CA HIS A 57 8.60 -11.28 9.26
C HIS A 57 7.09 -11.61 9.29
N LYS A 58 6.63 -12.40 10.27
CA LYS A 58 5.20 -12.68 10.50
C LYS A 58 4.37 -11.44 10.86
N ARG A 59 5.00 -10.33 11.24
CA ARG A 59 4.36 -9.05 11.58
C ARG A 59 4.25 -8.10 10.38
N ARG A 60 4.84 -8.46 9.24
CA ARG A 60 4.71 -7.68 8.00
C ARG A 60 3.25 -7.64 7.59
N LEU A 61 2.82 -6.48 7.13
CA LEU A 61 1.44 -6.23 6.74
C LEU A 61 1.04 -7.01 5.49
N ILE A 62 1.89 -7.00 4.46
CA ILE A 62 1.63 -7.71 3.20
C ILE A 62 1.85 -9.20 3.41
N GLN A 63 0.76 -9.92 3.64
CA GLN A 63 0.67 -11.37 3.82
C GLN A 63 -0.53 -11.91 3.04
N PRO A 64 -0.55 -13.21 2.67
CA PRO A 64 -1.61 -13.76 1.84
C PRO A 64 -3.05 -13.45 2.32
N PRO A 65 -3.39 -13.56 3.62
CA PRO A 65 -4.75 -13.27 4.08
C PRO A 65 -5.17 -11.80 3.90
N LEU A 66 -4.24 -10.85 4.05
CA LEU A 66 -4.54 -9.45 3.81
C LEU A 66 -4.69 -9.18 2.32
N VAL A 67 -3.79 -9.72 1.49
CA VAL A 67 -3.84 -9.51 0.04
C VAL A 67 -5.14 -10.03 -0.57
N ALA A 68 -5.60 -11.21 -0.17
CA ALA A 68 -6.90 -11.74 -0.57
C ALA A 68 -8.06 -10.81 -0.15
N LEU A 69 -7.99 -10.26 1.07
CA LEU A 69 -8.98 -9.29 1.54
C LEU A 69 -8.95 -8.01 0.69
N LEU A 70 -7.77 -7.45 0.40
CA LEU A 70 -7.63 -6.25 -0.44
C LEU A 70 -8.18 -6.50 -1.84
N ALA A 71 -7.81 -7.62 -2.47
CA ALA A 71 -8.29 -8.01 -3.79
C ALA A 71 -9.82 -8.17 -3.83
N SER A 72 -10.43 -8.66 -2.75
CA SER A 72 -11.90 -8.77 -2.67
C SER A 72 -12.63 -7.42 -2.61
N ARG A 73 -11.95 -6.35 -2.16
CA ARG A 73 -12.54 -5.00 -2.07
C ARG A 73 -12.35 -4.16 -3.34
N LEU A 74 -11.39 -4.52 -4.18
CA LEU A 74 -11.21 -3.90 -5.48
C LEU A 74 -12.30 -4.34 -6.45
N ARG A 75 -12.80 -3.41 -7.27
CA ARG A 75 -13.64 -3.72 -8.43
C ARG A 75 -12.81 -4.31 -9.57
N GLY A 76 -13.46 -4.90 -10.57
CA GLY A 76 -12.78 -5.30 -11.81
C GLY A 76 -12.06 -4.10 -12.47
N GLY A 77 -10.80 -4.30 -12.84
CA GLY A 77 -9.91 -3.25 -13.35
C GLY A 77 -9.38 -2.27 -12.29
N GLY A 78 -9.73 -2.43 -11.02
CA GLY A 78 -9.14 -1.66 -9.93
C GLY A 78 -7.69 -2.06 -9.66
N TYR A 79 -6.93 -1.26 -8.92
CA TYR A 79 -5.49 -1.52 -8.73
C TYR A 79 -5.04 -1.52 -7.26
N LEU A 80 -4.04 -2.34 -6.97
CA LEU A 80 -3.31 -2.37 -5.71
C LEU A 80 -1.87 -1.89 -5.96
N HIS A 81 -1.50 -0.79 -5.32
CA HIS A 81 -0.17 -0.20 -5.40
C HIS A 81 0.52 -0.31 -4.03
N CYS A 82 1.56 -1.13 -3.96
CA CYS A 82 2.44 -1.21 -2.80
C CYS A 82 3.77 -0.54 -3.11
N ALA A 83 4.37 0.10 -2.11
CA ALA A 83 5.72 0.65 -2.22
C ALA A 83 6.54 0.40 -0.95
N THR A 84 7.82 0.07 -1.10
CA THR A 84 8.76 -0.10 0.02
C THR A 84 10.18 0.28 -0.40
N ASP A 85 10.98 0.72 0.56
CA ASP A 85 12.40 1.03 0.45
C ASP A 85 13.31 -0.11 0.94
N TRP A 86 12.74 -1.29 1.22
CA TRP A 86 13.46 -2.48 1.69
C TRP A 86 13.34 -3.65 0.73
N GLU A 87 14.41 -3.94 -0.01
CA GLU A 87 14.43 -4.97 -1.06
C GLU A 87 13.94 -6.35 -0.59
N PRO A 88 14.38 -6.91 0.56
CA PRO A 88 13.87 -8.20 1.03
C PRO A 88 12.37 -8.21 1.32
N TYR A 89 11.78 -7.05 1.63
CA TYR A 89 10.34 -6.95 1.75
C TYR A 89 9.67 -6.77 0.39
N ALA A 90 10.27 -5.99 -0.52
CA ALA A 90 9.79 -5.85 -1.90
C ALA A 90 9.67 -7.22 -2.61
N GLN A 91 10.70 -8.07 -2.49
CA GLN A 91 10.68 -9.43 -3.04
C GLN A 91 9.56 -10.29 -2.43
N GLN A 92 9.37 -10.19 -1.11
CA GLN A 92 8.27 -10.90 -0.43
C GLN A 92 6.89 -10.34 -0.80
N MET A 93 6.76 -9.03 -1.03
CA MET A 93 5.52 -8.45 -1.55
C MET A 93 5.24 -8.99 -2.95
N LEU A 94 6.24 -9.00 -3.85
CA LEU A 94 6.11 -9.52 -5.20
C LEU A 94 5.63 -10.97 -5.20
N GLN A 95 6.24 -11.82 -4.37
CA GLN A 95 5.84 -13.23 -4.24
C GLN A 95 4.39 -13.37 -3.74
N VAL A 96 4.02 -12.65 -2.68
CA VAL A 96 2.67 -12.76 -2.09
C VAL A 96 1.60 -12.22 -3.05
N LEU A 97 1.85 -11.08 -3.69
CA LEU A 97 0.92 -10.47 -4.64
C LEU A 97 0.75 -11.31 -5.91
N SER A 98 1.85 -11.88 -6.42
CA SER A 98 1.81 -12.74 -7.62
C SER A 98 1.13 -14.09 -7.36
N ALA A 99 1.01 -14.51 -6.10
CA ALA A 99 0.32 -15.73 -5.72
C ALA A 99 -1.20 -15.54 -5.53
N GLU A 100 -1.71 -14.31 -5.56
CA GLU A 100 -3.14 -14.01 -5.43
C GLU A 100 -3.85 -14.12 -6.78
N PRO A 101 -4.79 -15.07 -6.98
CA PRO A 101 -5.42 -15.33 -8.29
C PRO A 101 -6.21 -14.15 -8.87
N LEU A 102 -6.73 -13.26 -8.03
CA LEU A 102 -7.50 -12.11 -8.48
C LEU A 102 -6.62 -10.96 -8.98
N LEU A 103 -5.30 -11.02 -8.77
CA LEU A 103 -4.38 -9.94 -9.09
C LEU A 103 -3.46 -10.33 -10.24
N ARG A 104 -3.26 -9.39 -11.17
CA ARG A 104 -2.32 -9.49 -12.28
C ARG A 104 -1.26 -8.41 -12.13
N ASN A 105 0.01 -8.80 -12.16
CA ASN A 105 1.10 -7.83 -12.16
C ASN A 105 1.06 -7.00 -13.44
N THR A 106 1.20 -5.68 -13.32
CA THR A 106 1.26 -4.76 -14.46
C THR A 106 2.67 -4.62 -15.05
N ALA A 107 3.68 -5.18 -14.37
CA ALA A 107 5.07 -5.22 -14.80
C ALA A 107 5.65 -6.64 -14.74
N ALA A 108 6.80 -6.87 -15.39
CA ALA A 108 7.51 -8.15 -15.32
C ALA A 108 8.09 -8.44 -13.92
N GLY A 109 8.18 -7.42 -13.06
CA GLY A 109 8.63 -7.53 -11.68
C GLY A 109 8.14 -6.33 -10.88
N PHE A 110 9.01 -5.35 -10.68
CA PHE A 110 8.66 -4.08 -10.07
C PHE A 110 8.22 -3.07 -11.13
N ALA A 111 7.20 -2.28 -10.83
CA ALA A 111 6.70 -1.24 -11.70
C ALA A 111 7.61 0.01 -11.62
N PRO A 112 7.72 0.82 -12.69
CA PRO A 112 8.28 2.16 -12.57
C PRO A 112 7.39 2.99 -11.63
N ARG A 113 7.98 3.96 -10.94
CA ARG A 113 7.21 4.89 -10.11
C ARG A 113 6.20 5.64 -10.98
N PRO A 114 4.89 5.56 -10.71
CA PRO A 114 3.90 6.31 -11.48
C PRO A 114 3.91 7.80 -11.11
N ASP A 115 3.54 8.65 -12.07
CA ASP A 115 3.60 10.12 -11.94
C ASP A 115 2.74 10.67 -10.79
N TYR A 116 1.65 9.96 -10.44
CA TYR A 116 0.77 10.35 -9.35
C TYR A 116 1.37 10.09 -7.96
N ARG A 117 2.49 9.37 -7.83
CA ARG A 117 3.15 9.12 -6.54
C ARG A 117 4.16 10.25 -6.26
N PRO A 118 3.82 11.25 -5.41
CA PRO A 118 4.74 12.32 -5.09
C PRO A 118 5.97 11.77 -4.36
N GLU A 119 7.12 12.40 -4.59
CA GLU A 119 8.37 12.00 -3.93
C GLU A 119 8.26 12.18 -2.42
N THR A 120 8.36 11.08 -1.67
CA THR A 120 8.20 11.11 -0.22
C THR A 120 9.50 11.52 0.49
N LYS A 121 9.40 11.95 1.76
CA LYS A 121 10.59 12.19 2.59
C LYS A 121 11.41 10.91 2.80
N PHE A 122 10.79 9.73 2.75
CA PHE A 122 11.45 8.43 2.89
C PHE A 122 12.27 8.09 1.63
N GLU A 123 11.72 8.32 0.43
CA GLU A 123 12.44 8.18 -0.84
C GLU A 123 13.71 9.04 -0.90
N ARG A 124 13.60 10.33 -0.55
CA ARG A 124 14.78 11.22 -0.54
C ARG A 124 15.87 10.74 0.43
N ARG A 125 15.49 9.99 1.47
CA ARG A 125 16.44 9.41 2.42
C ARG A 125 17.02 8.09 1.88
N GLY A 126 16.20 7.23 1.28
CA GLY A 126 16.63 5.99 0.63
C GLY A 126 17.58 6.25 -0.54
N LEU A 127 17.22 7.16 -1.44
CA LEU A 127 18.05 7.56 -2.59
C LEU A 127 19.41 8.13 -2.15
N LYS A 128 19.45 8.94 -1.08
CA LYS A 128 20.71 9.45 -0.50
C LYS A 128 21.59 8.38 0.13
N LEU A 129 21.01 7.24 0.52
CA LEU A 129 21.70 6.11 1.13
C LEU A 129 21.97 4.97 0.13
N GLY A 130 21.64 5.15 -1.16
CA GLY A 130 21.77 4.12 -2.20
C GLY A 130 20.72 3.01 -2.12
N HIS A 131 19.70 3.16 -1.29
CA HIS A 131 18.57 2.23 -1.23
C HIS A 131 17.53 2.63 -2.27
N GLY A 132 17.21 1.71 -3.18
CA GLY A 132 16.13 1.87 -4.15
C GLY A 132 14.77 2.00 -3.47
N VAL A 133 13.77 2.39 -4.24
CA VAL A 133 12.36 2.22 -3.86
C VAL A 133 11.72 1.32 -4.90
N TRP A 134 10.99 0.33 -4.42
CA TRP A 134 10.33 -0.66 -5.22
C TRP A 134 8.83 -0.41 -5.19
N ASP A 135 8.27 -0.12 -6.36
CA ASP A 135 6.85 -0.01 -6.59
C ASP A 135 6.31 -1.33 -7.16
N LEU A 136 5.19 -1.80 -6.61
CA LEU A 136 4.48 -2.99 -7.07
C LEU A 136 3.05 -2.56 -7.41
N LEU A 137 2.68 -2.68 -8.68
CA LEU A 137 1.37 -2.30 -9.18
C LEU A 137 0.68 -3.53 -9.78
N PHE A 138 -0.42 -3.93 -9.16
CA PHE A 138 -1.24 -5.06 -9.57
C PHE A 138 -2.63 -4.58 -9.93
N GLU A 139 -3.20 -5.12 -10.99
CA GLU A 139 -4.57 -4.87 -11.40
C GLU A 139 -5.44 -6.06 -11.02
N ARG A 140 -6.67 -5.80 -10.56
CA ARG A 140 -7.64 -6.86 -10.34
C ARG A 140 -8.26 -7.29 -11.66
N ALA A 141 -8.12 -8.58 -11.97
CA ALA A 141 -8.72 -9.21 -13.15
C ALA A 141 -10.27 -9.27 -13.07
#